data_AF-A7SM66-F1
#
_entry.id   AF-A7SM66-F1
#
_cell.length_a   1.000
_cell.length_b   1.000
_cell.length_c   1.000
_cell.angle_alpha   90.00
_cell.angle_beta   90.00
_cell.angle_gamma   90.00
#
_symmetry.space_group_name_H-M   'P 1'
#
loop_
_entity.id
_entity.type
_entity.pdbx_description
1 polymer ?
#
loop_
_entity_poly.entity_id
_entity_poly.type
_entity_poly.pdbx_seq_one_letter_code
_entity_poly.pdbx_strand_id
1 'polypeptide(L)'
;MLELDRWPIFSLLSDDFRFSIKIACVFGGAGNEALVITHDDNVYAIGSNGSSCLGVGDSQSSLVPRSVDALCKKKVVSLGFGSGPHCVALTGGSG
;
A
#
# COMPACT_ATOMS: atom_id res chain seq x y z
N MET A 1 11.04 17.91 1.86
CA MET A 1 11.32 16.51 2.22
C MET A 1 9.98 15.80 2.27
N LEU A 2 9.79 14.77 1.44
CA LEU A 2 8.51 14.05 1.39
C LEU A 2 8.38 13.25 2.68
N GLU A 3 7.17 13.14 3.25
CA GLU A 3 6.96 12.34 4.47
C GLU A 3 7.35 10.87 4.29
N LEU A 4 7.39 10.40 3.04
CA LEU A 4 7.83 9.06 2.62
C LEU A 4 9.29 8.78 2.99
N ASP A 5 10.17 9.79 3.03
CA ASP A 5 11.59 9.62 3.34
C ASP A 5 11.83 9.20 4.80
N ARG A 6 10.79 9.29 5.65
CA ARG A 6 10.82 8.86 7.06
C ARG A 6 10.66 7.35 7.23
N TRP A 7 10.29 6.64 6.18
CA TRP A 7 9.94 5.22 6.23
C TRP A 7 10.90 4.39 5.36
N PRO A 8 11.72 3.50 5.97
CA PRO A 8 12.68 2.67 5.23
C PRO A 8 12.05 1.81 4.13
N ILE A 9 10.79 1.41 4.27
CA ILE A 9 10.08 0.59 3.28
C ILE A 9 9.93 1.27 1.91
N PHE A 10 10.01 2.61 1.86
CA PHE A 10 9.96 3.37 0.61
C PHE A 10 11.33 3.73 0.04
N SER A 11 12.43 3.41 0.74
CA SER A 11 13.78 3.81 0.34
C SER A 11 14.28 3.17 -0.95
N LEU A 12 13.72 2.01 -1.32
CA LEU A 12 14.09 1.27 -2.53
C LEU A 12 13.21 1.62 -3.74
N LEU A 13 12.25 2.52 -3.58
CA LEU A 13 11.34 2.92 -4.65
C LEU A 13 12.00 3.99 -5.54
N SER A 14 11.69 3.95 -6.83
CA SER A 14 12.11 5.01 -7.75
C SER A 14 11.46 6.35 -7.39
N ASP A 15 12.13 7.45 -7.72
CA ASP A 15 11.62 8.80 -7.51
C ASP A 15 10.25 9.01 -8.19
N ASP A 16 10.11 8.55 -9.44
CA ASP A 16 8.87 8.65 -10.20
C ASP A 16 7.70 7.96 -9.48
N PHE A 17 7.94 6.76 -8.94
CA PHE A 17 6.90 6.03 -8.22
C PHE A 17 6.56 6.74 -6.91
N ARG A 18 7.56 7.21 -6.15
CA ARG A 18 7.32 7.97 -4.91
C ARG A 18 6.50 9.24 -5.17
N PHE A 19 6.77 9.93 -6.28
CA PHE A 19 6.03 11.12 -6.68
C PHE A 19 4.59 10.82 -7.13
N SER A 20 4.32 9.59 -7.58
CA SER A 20 2.97 9.14 -7.93
C SER A 20 2.08 8.83 -6.73
N ILE A 21 2.65 8.65 -5.52
CA ILE A 21 1.92 8.26 -4.31
C ILE A 21 1.09 9.43 -3.80
N LYS A 22 -0.22 9.21 -3.73
CA LYS A 22 -1.20 10.13 -3.14
C LYS A 22 -1.42 9.85 -1.66
N ILE A 23 -1.55 8.58 -1.29
CA ILE A 23 -1.78 8.12 0.09
C ILE A 23 -0.86 6.93 0.34
N ALA A 24 -0.19 6.92 1.49
CA ALA A 24 0.59 5.78 1.96
C ALA A 24 0.14 5.40 3.37
N CYS A 25 0.00 4.10 3.60
CA CYS A 25 -0.29 3.53 4.90
C CYS A 25 0.79 2.49 5.19
N VAL A 26 1.61 2.74 6.20
CA VAL A 26 2.64 1.80 6.68
C VAL A 26 2.12 1.13 7.93
N PHE A 27 2.26 -0.19 7.99
CA PHE A 27 1.76 -1.03 9.07
C PHE A 27 2.70 -2.22 9.31
N GLY A 28 2.27 -3.13 10.19
CA GLY A 28 3.10 -4.20 10.71
C GLY A 28 3.94 -3.71 11.90
N GLY A 29 4.24 -4.62 12.83
CA GLY A 29 4.93 -4.27 14.10
C GLY A 29 6.32 -3.64 13.90
N ALA A 30 6.93 -3.83 12.73
CA ALA A 30 8.22 -3.24 12.36
C ALA A 30 8.12 -2.19 11.24
N GLY A 31 6.91 -1.80 10.80
CA GLY A 31 6.73 -0.90 9.65
C GLY A 31 7.23 -1.49 8.33
N ASN A 32 7.17 -2.81 8.21
CA ASN A 32 7.69 -3.62 7.11
C ASN A 32 6.64 -3.92 6.04
N GLU A 33 5.43 -3.39 6.19
CA GLU A 33 4.31 -3.58 5.26
C GLU A 33 3.70 -2.22 4.92
N ALA A 34 3.32 -2.02 3.67
CA ALA A 34 2.66 -0.79 3.25
C ALA A 34 1.64 -1.04 2.15
N LEU A 35 0.59 -0.23 2.17
CA LEU A 35 -0.35 -0.04 1.09
C LEU A 35 -0.26 1.40 0.61
N VAL A 36 -0.19 1.58 -0.70
CA VAL A 36 -0.06 2.88 -1.34
C VAL A 36 -1.15 3.05 -2.39
N ILE A 37 -1.69 4.26 -2.46
CA ILE A 37 -2.66 4.69 -3.47
C ILE A 37 -1.98 5.78 -4.28
N THR A 38 -1.98 5.62 -5.60
CA THR A 38 -1.39 6.59 -6.51
C THR A 38 -2.40 7.66 -6.95
N HIS A 39 -1.92 8.75 -7.53
CA HIS A 39 -2.76 9.82 -8.07
C HIS A 39 -3.70 9.35 -9.20
N ASP A 40 -3.34 8.28 -9.90
CA ASP A 40 -4.19 7.66 -10.91
C ASP A 40 -5.12 6.58 -10.34
N ASP A 41 -5.30 6.50 -9.02
CA ASP A 41 -6.24 5.58 -8.34
C ASP A 41 -5.86 4.09 -8.50
N ASN A 42 -4.57 3.79 -8.64
CA ASN A 42 -4.09 2.42 -8.49
C ASN A 42 -3.69 2.16 -7.04
N VAL A 43 -3.79 0.91 -6.62
CA VAL A 43 -3.42 0.47 -5.28
C VAL A 43 -2.29 -0.54 -5.38
N TYR A 44 -1.23 -0.33 -4.61
CA TYR A 44 -0.10 -1.25 -4.54
C TYR A 44 0.18 -1.65 -3.10
N ALA A 45 0.71 -2.85 -2.93
CA ALA A 45 1.22 -3.36 -1.68
C ALA A 45 2.74 -3.59 -1.75
N ILE A 46 3.42 -3.34 -0.64
CA ILE A 46 4.85 -3.51 -0.46
C ILE A 46 5.07 -4.20 0.89
N GLY A 47 6.04 -5.10 0.97
CA GLY A 47 6.53 -5.64 2.22
C GLY A 47 6.24 -7.12 2.42
N SER A 48 6.13 -7.49 3.69
CA SER A 48 5.87 -8.87 4.12
C SER A 48 4.45 -9.32 3.79
N ASN A 49 4.33 -10.52 3.23
CA ASN A 49 3.03 -11.08 2.84
C ASN A 49 2.85 -12.54 3.26
N GLY A 50 3.59 -13.01 4.27
CA GLY A 50 3.53 -14.42 4.70
C GLY A 50 2.12 -14.88 5.14
N SER A 51 1.23 -13.95 5.45
CA SER A 51 -0.17 -14.23 5.83
C SER A 51 -1.18 -14.02 4.69
N SER A 52 -0.74 -13.68 3.47
CA SER A 52 -1.60 -13.40 2.30
C SER A 52 -2.50 -12.17 2.44
N CYS A 53 -2.14 -11.22 3.30
CA CYS A 53 -3.04 -10.13 3.68
C CYS A 53 -2.77 -8.81 2.96
N LEU A 54 -1.78 -8.77 2.07
CA LEU A 54 -1.54 -7.63 1.19
C LEU A 54 -2.57 -7.52 0.06
N GLY A 55 -3.37 -8.58 -0.19
CA GLY A 55 -4.41 -8.56 -1.22
C GLY A 55 -3.91 -8.73 -2.66
N VAL A 56 -2.64 -9.10 -2.85
CA VAL A 56 -1.99 -9.26 -4.16
C VAL A 56 -2.22 -10.64 -4.82
N GLY A 57 -3.10 -11.47 -4.23
CA GLY A 57 -3.47 -12.78 -4.78
C GLY A 57 -2.53 -13.94 -4.42
N ASP A 58 -1.49 -13.71 -3.62
CA ASP A 58 -0.59 -14.74 -3.10
C ASP A 58 -0.06 -14.40 -1.69
N SER A 59 0.92 -15.17 -1.21
CA SER A 59 1.62 -14.98 0.08
C SER A 59 3.08 -14.53 -0.06
N GLN A 60 3.49 -14.05 -1.24
CA GLN A 60 4.89 -13.73 -1.52
C GLN A 60 5.21 -12.29 -1.08
N SER A 61 6.26 -12.17 -0.24
CA SER A 61 6.75 -10.88 0.24
C SER A 61 7.55 -10.18 -0.87
N SER A 62 7.41 -8.86 -0.99
CA SER A 62 8.08 -8.09 -2.05
C SER A 62 8.36 -6.65 -1.59
N LEU A 63 9.61 -6.21 -1.70
CA LEU A 63 9.98 -4.79 -1.51
C LEU A 63 9.74 -3.94 -2.76
N VAL A 64 9.35 -4.57 -3.87
CA VAL A 64 8.89 -3.89 -5.09
C VAL A 64 7.37 -3.75 -5.01
N PRO A 65 6.78 -2.60 -5.40
CA PRO A 65 5.34 -2.40 -5.42
C PRO A 65 4.64 -3.45 -6.27
N ARG A 66 3.64 -4.10 -5.68
CA ARG A 66 2.80 -5.09 -6.35
C ARG A 66 1.37 -4.58 -6.43
N SER A 67 0.77 -4.64 -7.61
CA SER A 67 -0.60 -4.19 -7.82
C SER A 67 -1.58 -5.01 -6.99
N VAL A 68 -2.52 -4.32 -6.33
CA VAL A 68 -3.71 -4.92 -5.70
C VAL A 68 -4.85 -4.72 -6.67
N ASP A 69 -4.87 -5.51 -7.75
CA ASP A 69 -5.76 -5.31 -8.91
C ASP A 69 -7.24 -5.20 -8.54
N ALA A 70 -7.67 -5.89 -7.48
CA ALA A 70 -9.04 -5.84 -6.97
C ALA A 70 -9.48 -4.43 -6.50
N LEU A 71 -8.52 -3.58 -6.11
CA LEU A 71 -8.77 -2.23 -5.58
C LEU A 71 -8.40 -1.11 -6.57
N CYS A 72 -7.67 -1.41 -7.64
CA CYS A 72 -7.35 -0.42 -8.67
C CYS A 72 -8.61 0.14 -9.32
N LYS A 73 -8.63 1.47 -9.52
CA LYS A 73 -9.72 2.25 -10.11
C LYS A 73 -11.05 2.17 -9.33
N LYS A 74 -11.00 1.80 -8.04
CA LYS A 74 -12.17 1.71 -7.16
C LYS A 74 -12.41 2.96 -6.31
N LYS A 75 -11.68 4.05 -6.54
CA LYS A 75 -11.73 5.29 -5.76
C LYS A 75 -11.49 5.02 -4.29
N VAL A 76 -10.37 4.36 -3.97
CA VAL A 76 -10.01 4.13 -2.57
C VAL A 76 -9.62 5.47 -1.95
N VAL A 77 -10.34 5.86 -0.90
CA VAL A 77 -10.16 7.17 -0.24
C VAL A 77 -9.48 7.06 1.11
N SER A 78 -9.49 5.87 1.73
CA SER A 78 -8.83 5.63 3.01
C SER A 78 -8.43 4.16 3.16
N LEU A 79 -7.37 3.96 3.94
CA LEU A 79 -6.83 2.66 4.30
C LEU A 79 -6.78 2.57 5.83
N GLY A 80 -7.11 1.39 6.36
CA GLY A 80 -6.96 1.08 7.78
C GLY A 80 -6.31 -0.28 7.95
N PHE A 81 -5.67 -0.49 9.09
CA PHE A 81 -5.08 -1.79 9.46
C PHE A 81 -5.37 -2.12 10.91
N GLY A 82 -5.43 -3.41 11.23
CA GLY A 82 -5.70 -3.94 12.56
C GLY A 82 -4.45 -4.46 13.28
N SER A 83 -4.64 -4.96 14.51
CA SER A 83 -3.62 -5.78 15.19
C SER A 83 -3.54 -7.14 14.49
N GLY A 84 -2.44 -7.37 13.77
CA GLY A 84 -2.25 -8.53 12.89
C GLY A 84 -2.22 -8.14 11.42
N PRO A 85 -2.07 -9.10 10.50
CA PRO A 85 -1.94 -8.82 9.09
C PRO A 85 -3.35 -8.58 8.51
N HIS A 86 -4.04 -7.50 8.88
CA HIS A 86 -5.38 -7.22 8.35
C HIS A 86 -5.44 -5.77 7.88
N CYS A 87 -5.86 -5.59 6.63
CA CYS A 87 -6.06 -4.28 6.01
C CYS A 87 -7.49 -4.14 5.51
N VAL A 88 -8.02 -2.92 5.63
CA VAL A 88 -9.32 -2.52 5.10
C VAL A 88 -9.15 -1.31 4.19
N ALA A 89 -9.90 -1.28 3.10
CA ALA A 89 -9.92 -0.17 2.17
C ALA A 89 -11.35 0.40 2.10
N LEU A 90 -11.46 1.72 2.26
CA LEU A 90 -12.72 2.44 2.10
C LEU A 90 -12.75 3.06 0.70
N THR A 91 -13.77 2.73 -0.09
CA THR A 91 -14.03 3.37 -1.37
C THR A 91 -14.98 4.55 -1.18
N GLY A 92 -14.73 5.64 -1.91
CA GLY A 92 -15.64 6.78 -1.93
C GLY A 92 -16.92 6.40 -2.68
N GLY A 93 -18.05 6.37 -1.98
CA GLY A 93 -19.35 6.21 -2.62
C GLY A 93 -19.66 7.43 -3.48
N SER A 94 -19.74 7.25 -4.79
CA SER A 94 -20.47 8.19 -5.65
C SER A 94 -21.95 7.79 -5.58
N GLY A 95 -22.73 8.52 -4.78
CA GLY A 95 -24.16 8.68 -5.05
C GLY A 95 -24.38 9.46 -6.35
#